data_AF-A0A3A5I9K4-F1
#
_entry.id   AF-A0A3A5I9K4-F1
#
_cell.length_a   1.000
_cell.length_b   1.000
_cell.length_c   1.000
_cell.angle_alpha   90.00
_cell.angle_beta   90.00
_cell.angle_gamma   90.00
#
_symmetry.space_group_name_H-M   'P 1'
#
loop_
_entity.id
_entity.type
_entity.pdbx_description
1 polymer ?
#
loop_
_entity_poly.entity_id
_entity_poly.type
_entity_poly.pdbx_seq_one_letter_code
_entity_poly.pdbx_strand_id
1 'polypeptide(L)' 'MLLKDIRKFEDLDDFIFEHKVDIRCKESGLCVTLIEPTEEEEGVIALILSDGSQMELPVDRLDDYLEVVPLEK' A
#
# COMPACT_ATOMS: atom_id res chain seq x y z
N MET A 1 -8.03 3.71 10.88
CA MET A 1 -6.55 3.75 10.84
C MET A 1 -6.14 4.59 9.64
N LEU A 2 -4.98 5.25 9.66
CA LEU A 2 -4.47 6.04 8.51
C LEU A 2 -3.19 5.40 7.99
N LEU A 3 -2.81 5.64 6.73
CA LEU A 3 -1.59 5.06 6.13
C LEU A 3 -0.33 5.38 6.95
N LYS A 4 -0.24 6.58 7.54
CA LYS A 4 0.85 7.01 8.44
C LYS A 4 1.00 6.18 9.73
N ASP A 5 -0.01 5.39 10.09
CA ASP A 5 0.00 4.56 11.31
C ASP A 5 0.54 3.14 11.01
N ILE A 6 0.75 2.80 9.74
CA ILE A 6 1.26 1.51 9.27
C ILE A 6 2.75 1.43 9.53
N ARG A 7 3.17 0.36 10.20
CA ARG A 7 4.59 0.13 10.54
C ARG A 7 5.13 -1.14 9.91
N LYS A 8 4.26 -2.00 9.40
CA LYS A 8 4.60 -3.29 8.77
C LYS A 8 3.63 -3.60 7.63
N PHE A 9 4.02 -4.53 6.77
CA PHE A 9 3.15 -4.98 5.67
C PHE A 9 1.84 -5.60 6.16
N GLU A 10 1.87 -6.33 7.28
CA GLU A 10 0.68 -6.96 7.90
C GLU A 10 -0.37 -5.90 8.27
N ASP A 11 0.07 -4.76 8.83
CA ASP A 11 -0.83 -3.66 9.18
C ASP A 11 -1.53 -3.06 7.95
N LEU A 12 -0.85 -3.06 6.78
CA LEU A 12 -1.40 -2.54 5.53
C LEU A 12 -2.42 -3.51 4.91
N ASP A 13 -2.14 -4.81 4.93
CA ASP A 13 -3.04 -5.84 4.43
C ASP A 13 -4.32 -5.91 5.28
N ASP A 14 -4.16 -5.93 6.61
CA ASP A 14 -5.28 -5.85 7.56
C ASP A 14 -6.09 -4.57 7.35
N PHE A 15 -5.43 -3.42 7.15
CA PHE A 15 -6.11 -2.14 6.90
C PHE A 15 -7.02 -2.20 5.67
N ILE A 16 -6.51 -2.72 4.55
CA ILE A 16 -7.26 -2.86 3.29
C ILE A 16 -8.48 -3.77 3.49
N PHE A 17 -8.27 -4.91 4.14
CA PHE A 17 -9.31 -5.91 4.36
C PHE A 17 -10.40 -5.43 5.34
N GLU A 18 -10.01 -4.91 6.50
CA GLU A 18 -10.94 -4.46 7.55
C GLU A 18 -11.76 -3.25 7.11
N HIS A 19 -11.12 -2.29 6.45
CA HIS A 19 -11.78 -1.05 6.04
C HIS A 19 -12.48 -1.15 4.68
N LYS A 20 -12.29 -2.25 3.93
CA LYS A 20 -12.82 -2.41 2.57
C LYS A 20 -12.47 -1.20 1.70
N VAL A 21 -11.19 -0.92 1.62
CA VAL A 21 -10.64 0.19 0.82
C VAL A 21 -9.67 -0.37 -0.21
N ASP A 22 -9.56 0.29 -1.34
CA ASP A 22 -8.45 0.11 -2.27
C ASP A 22 -7.33 1.08 -1.93
N ILE A 23 -6.10 0.67 -2.23
CA ILE A 23 -4.95 1.57 -2.21
C ILE A 23 -4.59 1.92 -3.65
N ARG A 24 -4.35 3.20 -3.91
CA ARG A 24 -3.97 3.71 -5.23
C ARG A 24 -2.68 4.50 -5.16
N CYS A 25 -1.81 4.33 -6.14
CA CYS A 25 -0.65 5.19 -6.32
C CYS A 25 -1.10 6.56 -6.83
N LYS A 26 -0.75 7.64 -6.12
CA LYS A 26 -1.15 9.01 -6.47
C LYS A 26 -0.57 9.49 -7.80
N GLU A 27 0.64 9.03 -8.13
CA GLU A 27 1.35 9.47 -9.34
C GLU A 27 0.75 8.85 -10.60
N SER A 28 0.51 7.54 -10.58
CA SER A 28 0.03 6.79 -11.75
C SER A 28 -1.48 6.60 -11.78
N GLY A 29 -2.17 6.77 -10.65
CA GLY A 29 -3.58 6.45 -10.49
C GLY A 29 -3.89 4.95 -10.50
N LEU A 30 -2.86 4.09 -10.48
CA LEU A 30 -3.01 2.64 -10.52
C LEU A 30 -3.31 2.07 -9.13
N CYS A 31 -4.19 1.07 -9.07
CA CYS A 31 -4.51 0.39 -7.83
C CYS A 31 -3.40 -0.60 -7.47
N VAL A 32 -3.11 -0.71 -6.18
CA VAL A 32 -2.28 -1.78 -5.61
C VAL A 32 -3.11 -3.06 -5.60
N THR A 33 -2.53 -4.14 -6.12
CA THR A 33 -3.17 -5.46 -6.25
C THR A 33 -2.54 -6.51 -5.35
N LEU A 34 -1.24 -6.39 -5.07
CA LEU A 34 -0.53 -7.27 -4.14
C LEU A 34 0.46 -6.45 -3.32
N ILE A 35 0.71 -6.94 -2.11
CA ILE A 35 1.62 -6.35 -1.13
C ILE A 35 2.54 -7.47 -0.65
N GLU A 36 3.85 -7.26 -0.76
CA GLU A 36 4.85 -8.25 -0.37
C GLU A 36 5.91 -7.62 0.55
N PRO A 37 6.33 -8.31 1.63
CA PRO A 37 7.47 -7.86 2.42
C PRO A 37 8.76 -8.01 1.61
N THR A 38 9.67 -7.04 1.71
CA THR A 38 11.01 -7.14 1.13
C THR A 38 11.99 -7.74 2.13
N GLU A 39 12.78 -8.74 1.71
CA GLU A 39 13.80 -9.36 2.57
C GLU A 39 15.09 -8.52 2.69
N GLU A 40 15.30 -7.57 1.78
CA GLU A 40 16.56 -6.83 1.64
C GLU A 40 16.67 -5.62 2.58
N GLU A 41 15.55 -5.00 2.96
CA GLU A 41 15.55 -3.78 3.78
C GLU A 41 14.37 -3.79 4.78
N GLU A 42 14.70 -3.73 6.08
CA GLU A 42 13.67 -3.69 7.14
C GLU A 42 12.83 -2.42 7.02
N GLY A 43 11.51 -2.59 6.94
CA GLY A 43 10.58 -1.47 6.84
C GLY A 43 10.31 -0.99 5.41
N VAL A 44 10.79 -1.70 4.39
CA VAL A 44 10.37 -1.52 3.01
C VAL A 44 9.30 -2.56 2.65
N ILE A 45 8.34 -2.15 1.81
CA ILE A 45 7.29 -3.02 1.28
C ILE A 45 7.27 -2.89 -0.24
N ALA A 46 7.16 -4.03 -0.93
CA ALA A 46 6.92 -4.08 -2.35
C ALA A 46 5.40 -4.09 -2.62
N LEU A 47 4.96 -3.22 -3.53
CA LEU A 47 3.58 -3.05 -3.96
C LEU A 47 3.49 -3.35 -5.44
N ILE A 48 2.66 -4.33 -5.82
CA ILE A 48 2.41 -4.66 -7.22
C ILE A 48 1.14 -3.93 -7.65
N LEU A 49 1.28 -3.09 -8.67
CA LEU A 49 0.21 -2.28 -9.25
C LEU A 49 -0.60 -3.09 -10.28
N SER A 50 -1.79 -2.62 -10.61
CA SER A 50 -2.73 -3.29 -11.52
C SER A 50 -2.23 -3.48 -12.95
N ASP A 51 -1.19 -2.75 -13.36
CA ASP A 51 -0.52 -2.90 -14.65
C ASP A 51 0.61 -3.95 -14.61
N GLY A 52 0.88 -4.55 -13.45
CA GLY A 52 1.97 -5.48 -13.21
C GLY A 52 3.29 -4.80 -12.83
N SER A 53 3.34 -3.47 -12.73
CA SER A 53 4.51 -2.74 -12.26
C SER A 53 4.71 -2.96 -10.75
N GLN A 54 5.96 -3.04 -10.30
CA GLN A 54 6.33 -3.12 -8.89
C GLN A 54 6.87 -1.79 -8.39
N MET A 55 6.50 -1.41 -7.18
CA MET A 55 6.96 -0.22 -6.49
C MET A 55 7.38 -0.56 -5.07
N GLU A 56 8.61 -0.22 -4.70
CA GLU A 56 9.14 -0.45 -3.35
C GLU A 56 9.17 0.86 -2.58
N LEU A 57 8.56 0.86 -1.39
CA LEU A 57 8.44 2.05 -0.56
C LEU A 57 8.70 1.73 0.92
N PRO A 58 9.38 2.65 1.64
CA PRO A 58 9.42 2.61 3.10
C PRO A 58 8.02 2.80 3.70
N VAL A 59 7.70 2.04 4.75
CA VAL A 59 6.41 2.10 5.47
C VAL A 59 6.05 3.50 5.95
N ASP A 60 7.06 4.28 6.37
CA ASP A 60 6.90 5.64 6.88
C ASP A 60 6.52 6.65 5.80
N ARG A 61 6.61 6.28 4.51
CA ARG A 61 6.30 7.15 3.37
C ARG A 61 5.11 6.67 2.55
N LEU A 62 4.38 5.66 2.99
CA LEU A 62 3.19 5.18 2.27
C LEU A 62 2.19 6.32 2.00
N ASP A 63 1.98 7.20 2.98
CA ASP A 63 1.06 8.35 2.84
C ASP A 63 1.54 9.39 1.81
N ASP A 64 2.83 9.45 1.48
CA ASP A 64 3.35 10.36 0.46
C ASP A 64 2.91 9.90 -0.95
N TYR A 65 3.00 8.59 -1.21
CA TYR A 65 2.82 8.01 -2.55
C TYR A 65 1.45 7.36 -2.79
N LEU A 66 0.79 6.95 -1.73
CA LEU A 66 -0.45 6.18 -1.80
C LEU A 66 -1.62 6.98 -1.25
N GLU A 67 -2.78 6.77 -1.85
CA GLU A 67 -4.06 7.26 -1.35
C GLU A 67 -5.01 6.10 -1.07
N VAL A 68 -5.85 6.28 -0.05
CA VAL A 68 -6.89 5.33 0.33
C VAL A 68 -8.17 5.69 -0.41
N VAL A 69 -8.70 4.75 -1.17
CA VAL A 69 -9.92 4.92 -1.96
C VAL A 69 -11.00 3.99 -1.40
N PRO A 70 -12.15 4.49 -0.93
CA PRO A 70 -13.23 3.62 -0.47
C PRO A 70 -13.77 2.74 -1.60
N LEU A 71 -13.99 1.44 -1.33
CA LEU A 71 -14.61 0.51 -2.29
C LEU A 71 -16.14 0.70 -2.40
N GLU A 72 -16.74 1.57 -1.59
CA GLU A 72 -18.18 1.85 -1.63
C GLU A 72 -18.54 2.83 -2.76
N LYS A 73 -19.59 2.46 -3.51
CA LYS A 73 -20.33 3.34 -4.43
C LYS A 73 -21.44 4.09 -3.70
#